data_AF-A0A7S2D3D2-F1
#
_entry.id   AF-A0A7S2D3D2-F1
#
_cell.length_a   1.000
_cell.length_b   1.000
_cell.length_c   1.000
_cell.angle_alpha   90.00
_cell.angle_beta   90.00
_cell.angle_gamma   90.00
#
_symmetry.space_group_name_H-M   'P 1'
#
loop_
_entity.id
_entity.type
_entity.pdbx_description
1 polymer ?
#
loop_
_entity_poly.entity_id
_entity_poly.type
_entity_poly.pdbx_seq_one_letter_code
_entity_poly.pdbx_strand_id
1 'polypeptide(L)'
;VRAILGVREFPDFKAMVGAVKAGIDYLNNRLTGNCQDNYDCTAAYEVCRVSRIFDPSFGCVNASAQMIDELCAAIAPLQGCEAALKQELQEYRQAATTAGPIDHTDHKAFTKAVIEFWKLNAKKLKAWSAAAKIVFAIPPTSAASERVFALLKNMFDTDQISSLADYIEAALMLAYNERKVG
;
A
#
# COMPACT_ATOMS: atom_id res chain seq x y z
N VAL A 1 48.46 -3.75 28.49
CA VAL A 1 47.59 -4.09 27.33
C VAL A 1 46.15 -4.16 27.84
N ARG A 2 45.27 -3.22 27.47
CA ARG A 2 43.85 -3.26 27.87
C ARG A 2 43.19 -4.42 27.12
N ALA A 3 42.68 -5.42 27.83
CA ALA A 3 41.87 -6.47 27.23
C ALA A 3 40.63 -5.81 26.59
N ILE A 4 40.47 -5.97 25.29
CA ILE A 4 39.24 -5.59 24.59
C ILE A 4 38.16 -6.49 25.17
N LEU A 5 37.27 -5.93 25.97
CA LEU A 5 36.09 -6.64 26.47
C LEU A 5 35.32 -7.14 25.25
N GLY A 6 35.30 -8.45 25.06
CA GLY A 6 34.51 -9.12 24.05
C GLY A 6 33.04 -9.02 24.42
N VAL A 7 32.43 -7.84 24.20
CA VAL A 7 31.03 -7.56 24.57
C VAL A 7 30.06 -8.60 24.00
N ARG A 8 30.44 -9.21 22.87
CA ARG A 8 29.72 -10.29 22.19
C ARG A 8 29.61 -11.59 23.00
N GLU A 9 30.52 -11.82 23.94
CA GLU A 9 30.54 -13.02 24.77
C GLU A 9 29.68 -12.89 26.02
N PHE A 10 29.20 -11.68 26.34
CA PHE A 10 28.33 -11.48 27.49
C PHE A 10 26.99 -12.21 27.31
N PRO A 11 26.52 -12.94 28.34
CA PRO A 11 25.23 -13.60 28.32
C PRO A 11 24.08 -12.66 27.95
N ASP A 12 24.07 -11.45 28.49
CA ASP A 12 23.03 -10.45 28.23
C ASP A 12 23.03 -9.99 26.76
N PHE A 13 24.22 -9.80 26.18
CA PHE A 13 24.35 -9.44 24.76
C PHE A 13 23.85 -10.59 23.86
N LYS A 14 24.21 -11.84 24.18
CA LYS A 14 23.72 -13.03 23.46
C LYS A 14 22.21 -13.18 23.56
N ALA A 15 21.64 -12.93 24.74
CA ALA A 15 20.20 -12.96 24.96
C ALA A 15 19.47 -11.88 24.16
N MET A 16 19.97 -10.63 24.16
CA MET A 16 19.42 -9.55 23.33
C MET A 16 19.49 -9.85 21.83
N VAL A 17 20.64 -10.34 21.34
CA VAL A 17 20.79 -10.71 19.91
C VAL A 17 19.86 -11.87 19.55
N GLY A 18 19.72 -12.86 20.43
CA GLY A 18 18.77 -13.98 20.25
C GLY A 18 17.33 -13.51 20.13
N ALA A 19 16.90 -12.59 21.00
CA ALA A 19 15.56 -12.01 20.96
C ALA A 19 15.31 -11.18 19.67
N VAL A 20 16.27 -10.35 19.27
CA VAL A 20 16.19 -9.57 18.02
C VAL A 20 16.11 -10.51 16.81
N LYS A 21 16.94 -11.56 16.78
CA LYS A 21 16.91 -12.55 15.70
C LYS A 21 15.56 -13.24 15.58
N ALA A 22 14.99 -13.69 16.70
CA ALA A 22 13.65 -14.29 16.72
C ALA A 22 12.57 -13.32 16.22
N GLY A 23 12.66 -12.03 16.58
CA GLY A 23 11.77 -10.99 16.06
C GLY A 23 11.92 -10.76 14.55
N ILE A 24 13.14 -10.77 14.04
CA ILE A 24 13.42 -10.67 12.60
C ILE A 24 12.87 -11.88 11.85
N ASP A 25 13.10 -13.09 12.36
CA ASP A 25 12.59 -14.33 11.77
C ASP A 25 11.06 -14.32 11.73
N TYR A 26 10.41 -13.86 12.80
CA TYR A 26 8.96 -13.67 12.84
C TYR A 26 8.44 -12.72 11.75
N LEU A 27 9.06 -11.55 11.58
CA LEU A 27 8.65 -10.59 10.55
C LEU A 27 8.90 -11.13 9.14
N ASN A 28 10.07 -11.75 8.91
CA ASN A 28 10.40 -12.36 7.63
C ASN A 28 9.38 -13.43 7.25
N ASN A 29 9.02 -14.32 8.18
CA ASN A 29 8.07 -15.39 7.90
C ASN A 29 6.70 -14.86 7.45
N ARG A 30 6.24 -13.71 7.95
CA ARG A 30 4.99 -13.07 7.50
C ARG A 30 5.09 -12.41 6.13
N LEU A 31 6.27 -11.93 5.76
CA LEU A 31 6.52 -11.33 4.43
C LEU A 31 6.83 -12.37 3.35
N THR A 32 7.25 -13.58 3.75
CA THR A 32 7.62 -14.68 2.84
C THR A 32 6.60 -15.80 2.78
N GLY A 33 5.48 -15.70 3.51
CA GLY A 33 4.43 -16.73 3.54
C GLY A 33 4.80 -17.99 4.32
N ASN A 34 5.86 -17.93 5.14
CA ASN A 34 6.29 -19.03 6.01
C ASN A 34 5.56 -19.01 7.38
N CYS A 35 4.32 -18.52 7.42
CA CYS A 35 3.50 -18.47 8.64
C CYS A 35 2.08 -18.98 8.37
N GLN A 36 1.24 -19.01 9.41
CA GLN A 36 -0.18 -19.34 9.23
C GLN A 36 -0.87 -18.29 8.36
N ASP A 37 -1.82 -18.72 7.54
CA ASP A 37 -2.53 -17.90 6.55
C ASP A 37 -3.09 -16.59 7.13
N ASN A 38 -3.64 -16.62 8.34
CA ASN A 38 -4.20 -15.44 9.03
C ASN A 38 -3.18 -14.34 9.35
N TYR A 39 -1.89 -14.66 9.28
CA TYR A 39 -0.79 -13.73 9.54
C TYR A 39 0.08 -13.47 8.32
N ASP A 40 -0.24 -14.12 7.20
CA ASP A 40 0.48 -13.93 5.95
C ASP A 40 0.20 -12.53 5.39
N CYS A 41 1.28 -11.77 5.19
CA CYS A 41 1.23 -10.41 4.68
C CYS A 41 1.72 -10.32 3.23
N THR A 42 2.02 -11.45 2.57
CA THR A 42 2.57 -11.50 1.20
C THR A 42 1.72 -10.73 0.21
N ALA A 43 0.40 -10.94 0.21
CA ALA A 43 -0.51 -10.24 -0.70
C ALA A 43 -0.52 -8.72 -0.49
N ALA A 44 -0.57 -8.27 0.77
CA ALA A 44 -0.56 -6.84 1.10
C ALA A 44 0.80 -6.20 0.78
N TYR A 45 1.90 -6.92 1.05
CA TYR A 45 3.24 -6.52 0.68
C TYR A 45 3.38 -6.38 -0.84
N GLU A 46 2.83 -7.33 -1.59
CA GLU A 46 2.87 -7.35 -3.04
C GLU A 46 2.16 -6.14 -3.64
N VAL A 47 0.96 -5.80 -3.16
CA VAL A 47 0.24 -4.58 -3.55
C VAL A 47 1.11 -3.34 -3.29
N CYS A 48 1.76 -3.23 -2.13
CA CYS A 48 2.67 -2.13 -1.83
C CYS A 48 3.86 -2.09 -2.80
N ARG A 49 4.45 -3.26 -3.09
CA ARG A 49 5.62 -3.40 -3.97
C ARG A 49 5.32 -2.92 -5.38
N VAL A 50 4.23 -3.39 -5.98
CA VAL A 50 3.84 -3.02 -7.35
C VAL A 50 3.36 -1.57 -7.43
N SER A 51 2.72 -1.04 -6.38
CA SER A 51 2.23 0.34 -6.33
C SER A 51 3.34 1.40 -6.41
N ARG A 52 4.59 1.03 -6.10
CA ARG A 52 5.76 1.91 -6.24
C ARG A 52 5.95 2.41 -7.67
N ILE A 53 5.47 1.67 -8.67
CA ILE A 53 5.52 2.09 -10.06
C ILE A 53 4.76 3.41 -10.31
N PHE A 54 3.87 3.83 -9.41
CA PHE A 54 3.16 5.12 -9.52
C PHE A 54 3.93 6.33 -8.97
N ASP A 55 5.08 6.11 -8.33
CA ASP A 55 6.06 7.16 -8.09
C ASP A 55 6.90 7.40 -9.36
N PRO A 56 6.85 8.59 -9.98
CA PRO A 56 7.62 8.90 -11.19
C PRO A 56 9.12 8.64 -11.04
N SER A 57 9.68 8.91 -9.86
CA SER A 57 11.12 8.72 -9.60
C SER A 57 11.51 7.24 -9.67
N PHE A 58 10.60 6.36 -9.23
CA PHE A 58 10.81 4.91 -9.27
C PHE A 58 10.46 4.34 -10.66
N GLY A 59 9.30 4.72 -11.21
CA GLY A 59 8.78 4.14 -12.44
C GLY A 59 9.56 4.52 -13.70
N CYS A 60 10.23 5.67 -13.75
CA CYS A 60 11.06 6.03 -14.91
C CYS A 60 12.16 4.98 -15.20
N VAL A 61 12.71 4.35 -14.16
CA VAL A 61 13.75 3.33 -14.24
C VAL A 61 13.16 1.92 -14.25
N ASN A 62 12.21 1.64 -13.35
CA ASN A 62 11.80 0.28 -13.01
C ASN A 62 10.53 -0.20 -13.74
N ALA A 63 9.76 0.71 -14.34
CA ALA A 63 8.54 0.30 -15.05
C ALA A 63 8.87 -0.58 -16.25
N SER A 64 8.29 -1.78 -16.26
CA SER A 64 8.51 -2.79 -17.29
C SER A 64 7.21 -3.53 -17.58
N ALA A 65 7.17 -4.23 -18.72
CA ALA A 65 6.02 -5.06 -19.08
C ALA A 65 5.72 -6.12 -18.01
N GLN A 66 6.76 -6.73 -17.44
CA GLN A 66 6.62 -7.71 -16.36
C GLN A 66 6.02 -7.08 -15.10
N MET A 67 6.47 -5.88 -14.70
CA MET A 67 5.95 -5.21 -13.51
C MET A 67 4.48 -4.79 -13.68
N ILE A 68 4.04 -4.53 -14.93
CA ILE A 68 2.62 -4.30 -15.24
C ILE A 68 1.80 -5.59 -15.09
N ASP A 69 2.34 -6.73 -15.53
CA ASP A 69 1.66 -8.02 -15.33
C ASP A 69 1.52 -8.34 -13.84
N GLU A 70 2.58 -8.12 -13.06
CA GLU A 70 2.56 -8.26 -11.60
C GLU A 70 1.55 -7.30 -10.95
N LEU A 71 1.50 -6.05 -11.41
CA LEU A 71 0.54 -5.04 -10.94
C LEU A 71 -0.92 -5.47 -11.17
N CYS A 72 -1.25 -5.88 -12.38
CA CYS A 72 -2.62 -6.29 -12.74
C CYS A 72 -3.01 -7.61 -12.07
N ALA A 73 -2.05 -8.51 -11.82
CA ALA A 73 -2.29 -9.71 -11.04
C ALA A 73 -2.57 -9.41 -9.56
N ALA A 74 -1.81 -8.50 -8.95
CA ALA A 74 -1.92 -8.17 -7.53
C ALA A 74 -3.12 -7.28 -7.19
N ILE A 75 -3.53 -6.40 -8.10
CA ILE A 75 -4.61 -5.42 -7.86
C ILE A 75 -5.81 -5.80 -8.71
N ALA A 76 -6.78 -6.48 -8.10
CA ALA A 76 -7.95 -7.04 -8.80
C ALA A 76 -8.69 -6.04 -9.71
N PRO A 77 -8.93 -4.77 -9.32
CA PRO A 77 -9.56 -3.79 -10.22
C PRO A 77 -8.77 -3.42 -11.48
N LEU A 78 -7.48 -3.78 -11.57
CA LEU A 78 -6.62 -3.54 -12.73
C LEU A 78 -6.50 -4.73 -13.68
N GLN A 79 -7.11 -5.88 -13.36
CA GLN A 79 -7.11 -7.06 -14.23
C GLN A 79 -7.70 -6.72 -15.60
N GLY A 80 -7.03 -7.12 -16.69
CA GLY A 80 -7.44 -6.82 -18.06
C GLY A 80 -6.96 -5.46 -18.59
N CYS A 81 -6.29 -4.64 -17.76
CA CYS A 81 -5.72 -3.36 -18.19
C CYS A 81 -4.27 -3.47 -18.71
N GLU A 82 -3.69 -4.66 -18.73
CA GLU A 82 -2.26 -4.91 -19.02
C GLU A 82 -1.88 -4.36 -20.39
N ALA A 83 -2.69 -4.67 -21.42
CA ALA A 83 -2.41 -4.27 -22.79
C ALA A 83 -2.38 -2.74 -22.94
N ALA A 84 -3.33 -2.04 -22.33
CA ALA A 84 -3.41 -0.58 -22.39
C ALA A 84 -2.26 0.09 -21.62
N LEU A 85 -1.91 -0.42 -20.45
CA LEU A 85 -0.78 0.07 -19.66
C LEU A 85 0.56 -0.15 -20.37
N LYS A 86 0.75 -1.32 -21.00
CA LYS A 86 1.94 -1.66 -21.78
C LYS A 86 2.08 -0.80 -23.02
N GLN A 87 0.97 -0.45 -23.68
CA GLN A 87 0.97 0.45 -24.83
C GLN A 87 1.47 1.86 -24.46
N GLU A 88 1.04 2.38 -23.31
CA GLU A 88 1.43 3.71 -22.82
C GLU A 88 2.79 3.70 -22.05
N LEU A 89 3.43 2.53 -21.85
CA LEU A 89 4.61 2.39 -20.98
C LEU A 89 5.78 3.30 -21.36
N GLN A 90 6.11 3.38 -22.65
CA GLN A 90 7.24 4.21 -23.10
C GLN A 90 6.97 5.70 -22.86
N GLU A 91 5.75 6.15 -23.12
CA GLU A 91 5.36 7.53 -22.87
C GLU A 91 5.35 7.85 -21.38
N TYR A 92 4.88 6.92 -20.54
CA TYR A 92 4.94 7.05 -19.09
C TYR A 92 6.39 7.21 -18.60
N ARG A 93 7.31 6.35 -19.03
CA ARG A 93 8.73 6.43 -18.62
C ARG A 93 9.35 7.76 -19.03
N GLN A 94 9.11 8.23 -20.25
CA GLN A 94 9.62 9.52 -20.73
C GLN A 94 9.06 10.71 -19.93
N ALA A 95 7.75 10.70 -19.65
CA ALA A 95 7.14 11.72 -18.80
C ALA A 95 7.73 11.72 -17.39
N ALA A 96 7.93 10.54 -16.81
CA ALA A 96 8.52 10.37 -15.49
C ALA A 96 9.99 10.83 -15.45
N THR A 97 10.79 10.52 -16.47
CA THR A 97 12.16 11.04 -16.61
C THR A 97 12.18 12.56 -16.73
N THR A 98 11.22 13.15 -17.44
CA THR A 98 11.13 14.61 -17.62
C THR A 98 10.77 15.32 -16.32
N ALA A 99 9.98 14.69 -15.44
CA ALA A 99 9.64 15.23 -14.13
C ALA A 99 10.85 15.30 -13.18
N GLY A 100 11.89 14.50 -13.44
CA GLY A 100 13.09 14.43 -12.61
C GLY A 100 12.85 13.72 -11.28
N PRO A 101 13.90 13.56 -10.45
CA PRO A 101 13.78 12.94 -9.14
C PRO A 101 12.96 13.83 -8.19
N ILE A 102 11.95 13.23 -7.55
CA ILE A 102 11.15 13.86 -6.50
C ILE A 102 11.83 13.60 -5.16
N ASP A 103 11.83 14.59 -4.27
CA ASP A 103 12.34 14.45 -2.91
C ASP A 103 11.36 13.62 -2.04
N HIS A 104 11.85 12.54 -1.44
CA HIS A 104 11.09 11.66 -0.54
C HIS A 104 11.20 12.03 0.94
N THR A 105 12.00 13.04 1.30
CA THR A 105 12.26 13.41 2.71
C THR A 105 11.10 14.21 3.33
N ASP A 106 10.45 15.08 2.56
CA ASP A 106 9.24 15.79 2.97
C ASP A 106 7.99 15.13 2.36
N HIS A 107 7.21 14.47 3.22
CA HIS A 107 6.00 13.78 2.82
C HIS A 107 4.96 14.69 2.14
N LYS A 108 4.83 15.97 2.55
CA LYS A 108 3.87 16.90 1.94
C LYS A 108 4.33 17.33 0.55
N ALA A 109 5.62 17.66 0.42
CA ALA A 109 6.21 18.02 -0.86
C ALA A 109 6.16 16.86 -1.86
N PHE A 110 6.54 15.65 -1.41
CA PHE A 110 6.44 14.41 -2.17
C PHE A 110 5.02 14.17 -2.69
N THR A 111 4.04 14.17 -1.78
CA THR A 111 2.63 13.90 -2.12
C THR A 111 2.11 14.91 -3.15
N LYS A 112 2.44 16.20 -2.96
CA LYS A 112 2.04 17.25 -3.89
C LYS A 112 2.66 17.03 -5.27
N ALA A 113 3.96 16.74 -5.36
CA ALA A 113 4.67 16.54 -6.61
C ALA A 113 4.14 15.32 -7.38
N VAL A 114 3.90 14.19 -6.71
CA VAL A 114 3.33 12.99 -7.33
C VAL A 114 1.93 13.26 -7.88
N ILE A 115 1.07 13.92 -7.09
CA ILE A 115 -0.29 14.26 -7.54
C ILE A 115 -0.27 15.25 -8.72
N GLU A 116 0.62 16.25 -8.70
CA GLU A 116 0.78 17.19 -9.80
C GLU A 116 1.26 16.50 -11.08
N PHE A 117 2.22 15.57 -10.99
CA PHE A 117 2.64 14.75 -12.13
C PHE A 117 1.47 14.03 -12.79
N TRP A 118 0.64 13.33 -12.00
CA TRP A 118 -0.49 12.57 -12.53
C TRP A 118 -1.58 13.49 -13.10
N LYS A 119 -1.79 14.67 -12.51
CA LYS A 119 -2.72 15.68 -13.05
C LYS A 119 -2.27 16.23 -14.40
N LEU A 120 -0.98 16.54 -14.54
CA LEU A 120 -0.42 17.09 -15.78
C LEU A 120 -0.44 16.08 -16.93
N ASN A 121 -0.18 14.81 -16.62
CA ASN A 121 -0.12 13.74 -17.62
C ASN A 121 -1.45 13.02 -17.87
N ALA A 122 -2.52 13.38 -17.13
CA ALA A 122 -3.82 12.71 -17.16
C ALA A 122 -4.43 12.52 -18.56
N LYS A 123 -4.26 13.51 -19.43
CA LYS A 123 -4.83 13.48 -20.79
C LYS A 123 -4.02 12.60 -21.75
N LYS A 124 -2.70 12.52 -21.54
CA LYS A 124 -1.75 11.79 -22.39
C LYS A 124 -1.68 10.32 -21.99
N LEU A 125 -1.64 10.05 -20.68
CA LEU A 125 -1.51 8.71 -20.12
C LEU A 125 -2.85 8.28 -19.51
N LYS A 126 -3.83 7.94 -20.36
CA LYS A 126 -5.20 7.70 -19.91
C LYS A 126 -5.29 6.41 -19.09
N ALA A 127 -4.68 5.32 -19.56
CA ALA A 127 -4.69 4.05 -18.86
C ALA A 127 -3.95 4.15 -17.53
N TRP A 128 -2.75 4.75 -17.53
CA TRP A 128 -1.97 4.93 -16.31
C TRP A 128 -2.65 5.86 -15.30
N SER A 129 -3.30 6.93 -15.76
CA SER A 129 -3.98 7.87 -14.84
C SER A 129 -5.25 7.29 -14.24
N ALA A 130 -5.95 6.41 -14.97
CA ALA A 130 -7.03 5.62 -14.40
C ALA A 130 -6.49 4.64 -13.35
N ALA A 131 -5.41 3.92 -13.66
CA ALA A 131 -4.78 3.01 -12.72
C ALA A 131 -4.23 3.73 -11.47
N ALA A 132 -3.63 4.90 -11.63
CA ALA A 132 -3.13 5.71 -10.52
C ALA A 132 -4.25 6.11 -9.55
N LYS A 133 -5.42 6.48 -10.06
CA LYS A 133 -6.59 6.78 -9.22
C LYS A 133 -7.05 5.58 -8.41
N ILE A 134 -7.08 4.40 -9.03
CA ILE A 134 -7.44 3.14 -8.36
C ILE A 134 -6.43 2.86 -7.26
N VAL A 135 -5.14 2.90 -7.56
CA VAL A 135 -4.07 2.59 -6.59
C VAL A 135 -4.06 3.59 -5.44
N PHE A 136 -4.21 4.89 -5.69
CA PHE A 136 -4.27 5.90 -4.63
C PHE A 136 -5.54 5.85 -3.79
N ALA A 137 -6.58 5.15 -4.25
CA ALA A 137 -7.79 4.90 -3.46
C ALA A 137 -7.64 3.71 -2.51
N ILE A 138 -6.60 2.88 -2.67
CA ILE A 138 -6.31 1.77 -1.75
C ILE A 138 -5.64 2.33 -0.50
N PRO A 139 -6.29 2.30 0.68
CA PRO A 139 -5.66 2.77 1.89
C PRO A 139 -4.52 1.81 2.27
N PRO A 140 -3.34 2.31 2.68
CA PRO A 140 -2.21 1.48 3.10
C PRO A 140 -2.43 0.83 4.48
N THR A 141 -3.64 0.93 5.04
CA THR A 141 -3.97 0.45 6.37
C THR A 141 -5.41 -0.04 6.43
N SER A 142 -5.61 -1.19 7.07
CA SER A 142 -6.94 -1.67 7.46
C SER A 142 -7.61 -0.75 8.50
N ALA A 143 -6.81 0.08 9.19
CA ALA A 143 -7.27 1.00 10.22
C ALA A 143 -7.84 2.32 9.69
N ALA A 144 -7.89 2.53 8.37
CA ALA A 144 -8.44 3.75 7.80
C ALA A 144 -9.90 3.97 8.25
N SER A 145 -10.66 2.88 8.39
CA SER A 145 -12.02 2.86 8.93
C SER A 145 -12.08 2.64 10.44
N GLU A 146 -11.02 2.17 11.11
CA GLU A 146 -11.02 1.92 12.56
C GLU A 146 -11.30 3.18 13.37
N ARG A 147 -10.84 4.36 12.92
CA ARG A 147 -11.16 5.61 13.61
C ARG A 147 -12.65 5.97 13.51
N VAL A 148 -13.30 5.60 12.41
CA VAL A 148 -14.75 5.76 12.22
C VAL A 148 -15.50 4.73 13.06
N PHE A 149 -15.04 3.47 13.08
CA PHE A 149 -15.62 2.42 13.93
C PHE A 149 -15.45 2.68 15.42
N ALA A 150 -14.33 3.25 15.85
CA ALA A 150 -14.10 3.66 17.24
C ALA A 150 -15.00 4.83 17.64
N LEU A 151 -15.22 5.80 16.74
CA LEU A 151 -16.16 6.90 16.99
C LEU A 151 -17.60 6.39 17.08
N LEU A 152 -18.00 5.50 16.18
CA LEU A 152 -19.31 4.84 16.23
C LEU A 152 -19.47 4.00 17.50
N LYS A 153 -18.45 3.23 17.89
CA LYS A 153 -18.47 2.46 19.15
C LYS A 153 -18.54 3.35 20.39
N ASN A 154 -18.04 4.58 20.34
CA ASN A 154 -18.22 5.55 21.43
C ASN A 154 -19.63 6.18 21.45
N MET A 155 -20.38 6.10 20.35
CA MET A 155 -21.75 6.62 20.25
C MET A 155 -22.81 5.60 20.66
N PHE A 156 -22.49 4.30 20.61
CA PHE A 156 -23.38 3.20 20.95
C PHE A 156 -22.83 2.45 22.15
N ASP A 157 -23.65 2.28 23.19
CA ASP A 157 -23.24 1.49 24.37
C ASP A 157 -23.17 -0.01 24.02
N THR A 158 -22.56 -0.80 24.90
CA THR A 158 -22.36 -2.25 24.74
C THR A 158 -23.67 -3.00 24.47
N ASP A 159 -24.79 -2.46 24.97
CA ASP A 159 -26.13 -3.02 24.77
C ASP A 159 -26.75 -2.71 23.40
N GLN A 160 -26.14 -1.82 22.61
CA GLN A 160 -26.66 -1.33 21.32
C GLN A 160 -25.82 -1.81 20.11
N ILE A 161 -24.95 -2.81 20.31
CA ILE A 161 -24.07 -3.33 19.25
C ILE A 161 -24.86 -3.90 18.06
N SER A 162 -26.01 -4.53 18.31
CA SER A 162 -26.89 -5.02 17.25
C SER A 162 -27.44 -3.88 16.39
N SER A 163 -27.94 -2.82 17.01
CA SER A 163 -28.42 -1.63 16.30
C SER A 163 -27.30 -0.93 15.53
N LEU A 164 -26.08 -0.88 16.08
CA LEU A 164 -24.92 -0.33 15.38
C LEU A 164 -24.61 -1.11 14.08
N ALA A 165 -24.67 -2.45 14.13
CA ALA A 165 -24.45 -3.29 12.96
C ALA A 165 -25.51 -3.01 11.87
N ASP A 166 -26.79 -2.96 12.25
CA ASP A 166 -27.89 -2.67 11.34
C ASP A 166 -27.74 -1.28 10.67
N TYR A 167 -27.32 -0.26 11.44
CA TYR A 167 -27.10 1.08 10.90
C TYR A 167 -25.92 1.14 9.93
N ILE A 168 -24.82 0.43 10.22
CA ILE A 168 -23.66 0.36 9.31
C ILE A 168 -24.06 -0.33 8.00
N GLU A 169 -24.75 -1.46 8.09
CA GLU A 169 -25.21 -2.22 6.93
C GLU A 169 -26.19 -1.42 6.08
N ALA A 170 -27.20 -0.80 6.71
CA ALA A 170 -28.18 0.04 6.01
C ALA A 170 -27.50 1.24 5.34
N ALA A 171 -26.56 1.91 6.00
CA ALA A 171 -25.83 3.04 5.43
C ALA A 171 -24.95 2.63 4.24
N LEU A 172 -24.29 1.47 4.32
CA LEU A 172 -23.49 0.93 3.22
C LEU A 172 -24.37 0.53 2.03
N MET A 173 -25.47 -0.17 2.27
CA MET A 173 -26.41 -0.59 1.23
C MET A 173 -27.04 0.63 0.54
N LEU A 174 -27.42 1.66 1.31
CA LEU A 174 -27.90 2.93 0.77
C LEU A 174 -26.82 3.63 -0.06
N ALA A 175 -25.57 3.70 0.41
CA ALA A 175 -24.50 4.35 -0.32
C ALA A 175 -24.16 3.61 -1.63
N TYR A 176 -24.11 2.27 -1.58
CA TYR A 176 -23.85 1.42 -2.73
C TYR A 176 -24.95 1.54 -3.81
N ASN A 177 -26.22 1.58 -3.37
CA ASN A 177 -27.36 1.75 -4.28
C ASN A 177 -27.60 3.22 -4.68
N GLU A 178 -26.63 4.13 -4.51
CA GLU A 178 -26.78 5.58 -4.79
C GLU A 178 -27.99 6.24 -4.08
N ARG A 179 -28.40 5.67 -2.95
CA ARG A 179 -29.63 6.01 -2.23
C ARG A 179 -30.90 5.89 -3.09
N LYS A 180 -30.82 5.17 -4.20
CA LYS A 180 -31.97 4.70 -4.97
C LYS A 180 -32.49 3.48 -4.22
N VAL A 181 -33.44 3.73 -3.33
CA VAL A 181 -34.30 2.66 -2.82
C VAL A 181 -35.72 3.07 -3.16
N GLY A 182 -36.44 2.14 -3.78
CA GLY A 182 -37.89 2.17 -3.88
C GLY A 182 -38.55 1.80 -2.56
#